data_AF-A0A523ZYM8-F1
#
_entry.id   AF-A0A523ZYM8-F1
#
_cell.length_a   1.000
_cell.length_b   1.000
_cell.length_c   1.000
_cell.angle_alpha   90.00
_cell.angle_beta   90.00
_cell.angle_gamma   90.00
#
_symmetry.space_group_name_H-M   'P 1'
#
loop_
_entity.id
_entity.type
_entity.pdbx_description
1 polymer ?
#
loop_
_entity_poly.entity_id
_entity_poly.type
_entity_poly.pdbx_seq_one_letter_code
_entity_poly.pdbx_strand_id
1 'polypeptide(L)'
;MSAEIDKALAQDLTGRAREATALFDQQVKELESRVAGLGQDSEELGSVLRELSLARSKRFAASMVWRDNSAALAQADPDNRELAAEAKRAREAAAEYVSPPWIGMPAPG
;
A
#
# COMPACT_ATOMS: atom_id res chain seq x y z
N MET A 1 23.97 -11.70 -14.51
CA MET A 1 24.46 -11.20 -13.21
C MET A 1 23.25 -11.14 -12.28
N SER A 2 23.13 -12.07 -11.34
CA SER A 2 22.14 -11.91 -10.26
C SER A 2 22.70 -10.86 -9.31
N ALA A 3 21.98 -9.74 -9.13
CA ALA A 3 22.28 -8.84 -8.03
C ALA A 3 22.06 -9.64 -6.74
N GLU A 4 23.11 -9.83 -5.96
CA GLU A 4 23.01 -10.45 -4.65
C GLU A 4 22.18 -9.52 -3.77
N ILE A 5 21.04 -9.99 -3.29
CA ILE A 5 20.14 -9.19 -2.45
C ILE A 5 20.83 -9.04 -1.09
N ASP A 6 21.01 -7.79 -0.64
CA ASP A 6 21.34 -7.52 0.76
C ASP A 6 20.11 -7.89 1.62
N LYS A 7 20.15 -9.09 2.19
CA LYS A 7 19.04 -9.68 2.94
C LYS A 7 18.68 -8.83 4.17
N ALA A 8 19.67 -8.22 4.84
CA ALA A 8 19.43 -7.42 6.04
C ALA A 8 18.71 -6.12 5.67
N LEU A 9 19.18 -5.43 4.62
CA LEU A 9 18.51 -4.23 4.11
C LEU A 9 17.10 -4.54 3.60
N ALA A 10 16.92 -5.63 2.85
CA ALA A 10 15.61 -6.04 2.33
C ALA A 10 14.62 -6.39 3.45
N GLN A 11 15.08 -6.99 4.55
CA GLN A 11 14.27 -7.28 5.74
C GLN A 11 13.86 -5.99 6.48
N ASP A 12 14.79 -5.04 6.69
CA ASP A 12 14.48 -3.73 7.28
C ASP A 12 13.43 -2.98 6.45
N LEU A 13 13.66 -2.88 5.14
CA LEU A 13 12.73 -2.23 4.21
C LEU A 13 11.36 -2.90 4.20
N THR A 14 11.31 -4.24 4.26
CA THR A 14 10.07 -5.00 4.36
C THR A 14 9.30 -4.65 5.62
N GLY A 15 9.97 -4.65 6.79
CA GLY A 15 9.35 -4.31 8.07
C GLY A 15 8.80 -2.89 8.07
N ARG A 16 9.60 -1.91 7.67
CA ARG A 16 9.21 -0.49 7.60
C ARG A 16 8.08 -0.24 6.60
N ALA A 17 8.11 -0.89 5.44
CA ALA A 17 7.06 -0.75 4.43
C ALA A 17 5.73 -1.35 4.90
N ARG A 18 5.77 -2.48 5.63
CA ARG A 18 4.58 -3.08 6.23
C ARG A 18 3.97 -2.16 7.29
N GLU A 19 4.79 -1.63 8.21
CA GLU A 19 4.34 -0.68 9.23
C GLU A 19 3.75 0.60 8.61
N ALA A 20 4.43 1.16 7.61
CA ALA A 20 3.94 2.32 6.88
C ALA A 20 2.61 2.03 6.16
N THR A 21 2.44 0.84 5.57
CA THR A 21 1.18 0.43 4.93
C THR A 21 0.04 0.43 5.94
N ALA A 22 0.24 -0.16 7.13
CA ALA A 22 -0.78 -0.19 8.19
C ALA A 22 -1.12 1.23 8.70
N LEU A 23 -0.11 2.08 8.88
CA LEU A 23 -0.30 3.48 9.30
C LEU A 23 -1.14 4.26 8.28
N PHE A 24 -0.80 4.17 6.99
CA PHE A 24 -1.54 4.88 5.96
C PHE A 24 -2.93 4.29 5.75
N ASP A 25 -3.13 2.98 5.95
CA ASP A 25 -4.47 2.37 5.94
C ASP A 25 -5.37 2.93 7.04
N GLN A 26 -4.84 3.08 8.25
CA GLN A 26 -5.57 3.74 9.34
C GLN A 26 -5.93 5.20 8.97
N GLN A 27 -4.96 5.96 8.44
CA GLN A 27 -5.22 7.35 8.00
C GLN A 27 -6.29 7.42 6.91
N VAL A 28 -6.30 6.49 5.95
CA VAL A 28 -7.35 6.42 4.92
C VAL A 28 -8.72 6.20 5.56
N LYS A 29 -8.86 5.26 6.48
CA LYS A 29 -10.14 4.99 7.17
C LYS A 29 -10.65 6.18 7.97
N GLU A 30 -9.75 6.87 8.66
CA GLU A 30 -10.08 8.09 9.41
C GLU A 30 -10.56 9.22 8.48
N LEU A 31 -9.86 9.43 7.37
CA LEU A 31 -10.22 10.45 6.38
C LEU A 31 -11.51 10.10 5.62
N GLU A 32 -11.75 8.83 5.30
CA GLU A 32 -13.02 8.36 4.71
C GLU A 32 -14.20 8.61 5.64
N SER A 33 -14.04 8.31 6.94
CA SER A 33 -15.04 8.62 7.95
C SER A 33 -15.31 10.12 8.05
N ARG A 34 -14.25 10.95 8.02
CA ARG A 34 -14.39 12.41 8.02
C ARG A 34 -15.13 12.91 6.78
N VAL A 35 -14.78 12.43 5.58
CA VAL A 35 -15.50 12.79 4.33
C VAL A 35 -16.98 12.41 4.43
N ALA A 36 -17.31 11.23 4.95
CA ALA A 36 -18.71 10.79 5.10
C ALA A 36 -19.51 11.65 6.10
N GLY A 37 -18.84 12.25 7.09
CA GLY A 37 -19.45 13.17 8.04
C GLY A 37 -19.57 14.62 7.55
N LEU A 38 -18.89 14.99 6.46
CA LEU A 38 -18.94 16.35 5.89
C LEU A 38 -20.07 16.46 4.88
N GLY A 39 -20.83 17.56 4.95
CA GLY A 39 -21.78 17.93 3.90
C GLY A 39 -21.06 18.31 2.60
N GLN A 40 -21.75 18.19 1.46
CA GLN A 40 -21.18 18.51 0.14
C GLN A 40 -20.72 19.96 0.01
N ASP A 41 -21.35 20.88 0.76
CA ASP A 41 -21.02 22.30 0.77
C ASP A 41 -20.01 22.69 1.86
N SER A 42 -19.40 21.71 2.54
CA SER A 42 -18.40 22.01 3.57
C SER A 42 -17.14 22.62 2.95
N GLU A 43 -16.72 23.78 3.47
CA GLU A 43 -15.48 24.44 3.07
C GLU A 43 -14.23 23.57 3.29
N GLU A 44 -14.29 22.62 4.24
CA GLU A 44 -13.18 21.70 4.54
C GLU A 44 -13.12 20.49 3.61
N LEU A 45 -14.20 20.16 2.91
CA LEU A 45 -14.32 18.94 2.10
C LEU A 45 -13.19 18.83 1.06
N GLY A 46 -12.87 19.95 0.40
CA GLY A 46 -11.79 19.99 -0.59
C GLY A 46 -10.40 19.74 0.00
N SER A 47 -10.14 20.12 1.25
CA SER A 47 -8.88 19.79 1.93
C SER A 47 -8.83 18.31 2.28
N VAL A 48 -9.90 17.80 2.91
CA VAL A 48 -9.96 16.41 3.38
C VAL A 48 -9.87 15.42 2.21
N LEU A 49 -10.50 15.70 1.07
CA LEU A 49 -10.38 14.87 -0.13
C LEU A 49 -8.95 14.83 -0.69
N ARG A 50 -8.21 15.95 -0.62
CA ARG A 50 -6.80 15.99 -1.03
C ARG A 50 -5.92 15.17 -0.09
N GLU A 51 -6.14 15.29 1.22
CA GLU A 51 -5.46 14.48 2.22
C GLU A 51 -5.74 12.99 2.03
N LEU A 52 -7.00 12.62 1.77
CA LEU A 52 -7.41 11.25 1.49
C LEU A 52 -6.71 10.67 0.26
N SER A 53 -6.67 11.44 -0.84
CA SER A 53 -5.97 11.04 -2.06
C SER A 53 -4.47 10.80 -1.81
N LEU A 54 -3.84 11.68 -1.03
CA LEU A 54 -2.43 11.53 -0.64
C LEU A 54 -2.21 10.29 0.23
N ALA A 55 -3.07 10.07 1.23
CA ALA A 55 -2.98 8.91 2.13
C ALA A 55 -3.14 7.59 1.35
N ARG A 56 -4.10 7.52 0.42
CA ARG A 56 -4.29 6.36 -0.47
C ARG A 56 -3.06 6.11 -1.35
N SER A 57 -2.46 7.16 -1.91
CA SER A 57 -1.25 7.07 -2.73
C SER A 57 -0.05 6.56 -1.92
N LYS A 58 0.14 7.07 -0.69
CA LYS A 58 1.20 6.62 0.22
C LYS A 58 1.01 5.17 0.66
N ARG A 59 -0.22 4.76 1.00
CA ARG A 59 -0.56 3.36 1.30
C ARG A 59 -0.20 2.43 0.15
N PHE A 60 -0.60 2.80 -1.07
CA PHE A 60 -0.30 2.03 -2.27
C PHE A 60 1.22 1.89 -2.47
N ALA A 61 1.96 3.01 -2.45
CA ALA A 61 3.41 2.99 -2.62
C ALA A 61 4.12 2.12 -1.57
N ALA A 62 3.75 2.23 -0.29
CA ALA A 62 4.31 1.40 0.78
C ALA A 62 4.00 -0.09 0.57
N SER A 63 2.77 -0.43 0.16
CA SER A 63 2.38 -1.82 -0.10
C SER A 63 3.14 -2.45 -1.27
N MET A 64 3.50 -1.66 -2.29
CA MET A 64 4.31 -2.11 -3.42
C MET A 64 5.74 -2.42 -2.99
N VAL A 65 6.36 -1.54 -2.19
CA VAL A 65 7.71 -1.79 -1.63
C VAL A 65 7.70 -3.03 -0.75
N TRP A 66 6.68 -3.20 0.08
CA TRP A 66 6.52 -4.39 0.91
C TRP A 66 6.41 -5.66 0.06
N ARG A 67 5.57 -5.65 -0.98
CA ARG A 67 5.39 -6.76 -1.91
C ARG A 67 6.69 -7.16 -2.60
N ASP A 68 7.38 -6.19 -3.19
CA ASP A 68 8.54 -6.46 -4.04
C ASP A 68 9.73 -6.96 -3.21
N ASN A 69 9.98 -6.40 -2.02
CA ASN A 69 11.04 -6.88 -1.13
C ASN A 69 10.70 -8.26 -0.54
N SER A 70 9.45 -8.50 -0.14
CA SER A 70 9.05 -9.81 0.39
C SER A 70 9.17 -10.91 -0.67
N ALA A 71 8.82 -10.61 -1.92
CA ALA A 71 9.00 -11.53 -3.04
C ALA A 71 10.48 -11.83 -3.31
N ALA A 72 11.33 -10.80 -3.29
CA ALA A 72 12.77 -10.95 -3.47
C ALA A 72 13.40 -11.82 -2.35
N LEU A 73 13.00 -11.60 -1.09
CA LEU A 73 13.46 -12.41 0.05
C LEU A 73 13.01 -13.87 -0.07
N ALA A 74 11.75 -14.13 -0.42
CA ALA A 74 11.23 -15.49 -0.61
C ALA A 74 11.89 -16.21 -1.80
N GLN A 75 12.27 -15.50 -2.86
CA GLN A 75 13.04 -16.07 -3.97
C GLN A 75 14.48 -16.40 -3.57
N ALA A 76 15.08 -15.59 -2.70
CA ALA A 76 16.44 -15.79 -2.21
C ALA A 76 16.57 -16.92 -1.17
N ASP A 77 15.45 -17.38 -0.61
CA ASP A 77 15.37 -18.49 0.34
C ASP A 77 14.03 -19.26 0.20
N PRO A 78 13.90 -20.13 -0.83
CA PRO A 78 12.63 -20.77 -1.18
C PRO A 78 12.09 -21.76 -0.13
N ASP A 79 12.97 -22.31 0.71
CA ASP A 79 12.59 -23.28 1.75
C ASP A 79 12.08 -22.59 3.02
N ASN A 80 12.23 -21.27 3.12
CA ASN A 80 11.77 -20.48 4.25
C ASN A 80 10.27 -20.18 4.16
N ARG A 81 9.48 -20.96 4.91
CA ARG A 81 8.01 -20.84 4.98
C ARG A 81 7.52 -19.49 5.48
N GLU A 82 8.28 -18.81 6.35
CA GLU A 82 7.88 -17.50 6.87
C GLU A 82 7.99 -16.42 5.81
N LEU A 83 9.08 -16.43 5.04
CA LEU A 83 9.26 -15.51 3.90
C LEU A 83 8.21 -15.74 2.82
N ALA A 84 7.86 -16.99 2.53
CA ALA A 84 6.77 -17.32 1.61
C ALA A 84 5.41 -16.79 2.10
N ALA A 85 5.11 -16.94 3.39
CA ALA A 85 3.87 -16.41 3.98
C ALA A 85 3.83 -14.88 4.01
N GLU A 86 4.96 -14.21 4.27
CA GLU A 86 5.08 -12.76 4.18
C GLU A 86 4.87 -12.27 2.74
N ALA A 87 5.51 -12.89 1.76
CA ALA A 87 5.33 -12.54 0.34
C ALA A 87 3.88 -12.69 -0.12
N LYS A 88 3.18 -13.74 0.35
CA LYS A 88 1.74 -13.92 0.09
C LYS A 88 0.92 -12.78 0.68
N ARG A 89 1.11 -12.44 1.96
CA ARG A 89 0.39 -11.34 2.63
C ARG A 89 0.65 -10.00 1.96
N ALA A 90 1.90 -9.71 1.61
CA ALA A 90 2.28 -8.47 0.96
C ALA A 90 1.64 -8.34 -0.44
N ARG A 91 1.53 -9.44 -1.18
CA ARG A 91 0.82 -9.49 -2.47
C ARG A 91 -0.67 -9.24 -2.32
N GLU A 92 -1.32 -9.85 -1.33
CA GLU A 92 -2.74 -9.65 -1.05
C GLU A 92 -3.04 -8.20 -0.68
N ALA A 93 -2.23 -7.62 0.23
CA ALA A 93 -2.36 -6.21 0.62
C ALA A 93 -2.16 -5.25 -0.57
N ALA A 94 -1.12 -5.47 -1.39
CA ALA A 94 -0.91 -4.63 -2.58
C ALA A 94 -2.10 -4.74 -3.56
N ALA A 95 -2.64 -5.94 -3.77
CA ALA A 95 -3.78 -6.16 -4.66
C ALA A 95 -5.06 -5.47 -4.18
N GLU A 96 -5.28 -5.41 -2.86
CA GLU A 96 -6.40 -4.68 -2.25
C GLU A 96 -6.36 -3.18 -2.55
N TYR A 97 -5.14 -2.61 -2.63
CA TYR A 97 -4.95 -1.17 -2.76
C TYR A 97 -4.64 -0.70 -4.19
N VAL A 98 -4.51 -1.62 -5.15
CA VAL A 98 -4.54 -1.28 -6.57
C VAL A 98 -5.92 -0.72 -6.87
N SER A 99 -6.02 0.61 -7.03
CA SER A 99 -7.22 1.18 -7.64
C SER A 99 -7.39 0.54 -9.02
N PRO A 100 -8.57 -0.03 -9.31
CA PRO A 100 -8.82 -0.53 -10.65
C PRO A 100 -8.62 0.58 -11.68
N PRO A 101 -8.01 0.30 -12.83
CA PRO A 101 -7.63 1.32 -13.83
C PRO A 101 -8.82 2.09 -14.42
N TRP A 102 -10.06 1.69 -14.14
CA TRP A 102 -11.30 2.38 -14.54
C TRP A 102 -11.74 3.51 -13.61
N ILE A 103 -11.14 3.68 -12.42
CA ILE A 103 -11.39 4.84 -11.55
C ILE A 103 -10.58 6.03 -12.09
N GLY A 104 -11.02 6.61 -13.20
CA GLY A 104 -10.36 7.76 -13.83
C GLY A 104 -10.73 8.02 -15.29
N MET A 105 -11.28 7.04 -16.00
CA MET A 105 -11.85 7.28 -17.33
C MET A 105 -13.37 7.48 -17.19
N PRO A 106 -13.95 8.59 -17.70
CA PRO A 106 -15.39 8.63 -17.90
C PRO A 106 -15.76 7.45 -18.80
N ALA A 107 -16.80 6.71 -18.42
CA ALA A 107 -17.35 5.69 -19.30
C ALA A 107 -17.71 6.34 -20.65
N PRO A 108 -17.40 5.72 -21.79
CA PRO A 108 -17.87 6.24 -23.07
C PRO A 108 -19.41 6.24 -23.02
N GLY A 109 -19.99 7.44 -23.14
CA GLY A 109 -21.42 7.64 -23.39
C GLY A 109 -21.79 7.32 -24.82
#